data_AF-A0AAD4ZBX6-F1
#
_entry.id   AF-A0AAD4ZBX6-F1
#
_cell.length_a   1.000
_cell.length_b   1.000
_cell.length_c   1.000
_cell.angle_alpha   90.00
_cell.angle_beta   90.00
_cell.angle_gamma   90.00
#
_symmetry.space_group_name_H-M   'P 1'
#
loop_
_entity.id
_entity.type
_entity.pdbx_description
1 polymer ?
#
loop_
_entity_poly.entity_id
_entity_poly.type
_entity_poly.pdbx_seq_one_letter_code
_entity_poly.pdbx_strand_id
1 'polypeptide(L)'
;MNKSDDGSIAYTLIKLCKLDGLKIASPCPFDGLESDCFVHLGNQDFFHVKTGTNYGFYKVQHICITMFQIFVQEDGRHMIKTLHSTILPIDIEACGRFMLTFDFTP
;
A
#
# COMPACT_ATOMS: atom_id res chain seq x y z
N MET A 1 -19.25 15.25 32.78
CA MET A 1 -19.73 14.99 31.42
C MET A 1 -18.58 14.34 30.67
N ASN A 2 -18.63 13.01 30.53
CA ASN A 2 -17.54 12.19 29.99
C ASN A 2 -17.40 12.45 28.50
N LYS A 3 -16.24 12.95 28.06
CA LYS A 3 -15.87 12.92 26.65
C LYS A 3 -15.51 11.47 26.35
N SER A 4 -16.39 10.78 25.63
CA SER A 4 -16.09 9.50 25.01
C SER A 4 -14.95 9.71 24.03
N ASP A 5 -13.75 9.30 24.43
CA ASP A 5 -12.66 9.02 23.53
C ASP A 5 -13.10 7.81 22.70
N ASP A 6 -13.51 8.04 21.45
CA ASP A 6 -14.04 6.99 20.57
C ASP A 6 -12.93 6.08 20.01
N GLY A 7 -11.68 6.29 20.45
CA GLY A 7 -10.52 5.52 20.03
C GLY A 7 -10.18 5.70 18.55
N SER A 8 -10.86 6.61 17.84
CA SER A 8 -10.63 6.85 16.43
C SER A 8 -9.48 7.85 16.25
N ILE A 9 -8.30 7.32 15.93
CA ILE A 9 -7.17 8.17 15.53
C ILE A 9 -7.37 8.54 14.06
N ALA A 10 -7.87 9.75 13.81
CA ALA A 10 -7.94 10.32 12.47
C ALA A 10 -6.57 10.91 12.09
N TYR A 11 -5.85 10.23 11.20
CA TYR A 11 -4.60 10.75 10.63
C TYR A 11 -4.91 11.66 9.44
N THR A 12 -4.86 12.98 9.64
CA THR A 12 -5.01 13.92 8.52
C THR A 12 -3.66 14.12 7.82
N LEU A 13 -3.57 13.72 6.54
CA LEU A 13 -2.36 13.86 5.70
C LEU A 13 -2.17 15.33 5.25
N ILE A 14 -1.91 16.25 6.19
CA ILE A 14 -1.86 17.71 5.92
C ILE A 14 -0.51 18.15 5.31
N LYS A 15 0.49 17.27 5.31
CA LYS A 15 1.77 17.48 4.61
C LYS A 15 2.13 16.19 3.91
N LEU A 16 2.76 16.29 2.73
CA LEU A 16 3.60 15.22 2.19
C LEU A 16 4.73 14.96 3.20
N CYS A 17 4.42 14.25 4.28
CA CYS A 17 5.41 13.70 5.18
C CYS A 17 6.11 12.61 4.38
N LYS A 18 7.37 12.84 4.01
CA LYS A 18 8.24 11.72 3.66
C LYS A 18 8.30 10.85 4.92
N LEU A 19 7.61 9.73 4.86
CA LEU A 19 7.61 8.74 5.92
C LEU A 19 8.99 8.06 5.90
N ASP A 20 9.84 8.45 6.83
CA ASP A 20 11.19 7.89 6.96
C ASP A 20 11.13 6.38 7.21
N GLY A 21 11.90 5.61 6.45
CA GLY A 21 11.96 4.14 6.59
C GLY A 21 11.08 3.33 5.63
N LEU A 22 10.30 3.96 4.76
CA LEU A 22 9.65 3.27 3.63
C LEU A 22 10.69 2.87 2.58
N LYS A 23 11.26 1.68 2.74
CA LYS A 23 11.92 0.98 1.63
C LYS A 23 10.84 0.22 0.87
N ILE A 24 10.30 0.83 -0.18
CA ILE A 24 9.47 0.12 -1.15
C ILE A 24 10.42 -0.48 -2.19
N ALA A 25 10.19 -1.72 -2.60
CA ALA A 25 10.92 -2.30 -3.71
C ALA A 25 10.78 -1.38 -4.94
N SER A 26 11.91 -0.90 -5.44
CA SER A 26 12.03 -0.03 -6.61
C SER A 26 13.20 -0.52 -7.46
N PRO A 27 13.14 -0.50 -8.82
CA PRO A 27 12.25 0.31 -9.64
C PRO A 27 10.82 -0.23 -9.70
N CYS A 28 9.84 0.63 -9.37
CA CYS A 28 8.45 0.34 -9.68
C CYS A 28 8.34 0.23 -11.21
N PRO A 29 7.91 -0.90 -11.78
CA PRO A 29 8.07 -1.17 -13.21
C PRO A 29 7.00 -0.45 -14.07
N PHE A 30 6.31 0.55 -13.55
CA PHE A 30 5.16 1.16 -14.19
C PHE A 30 5.56 2.44 -14.94
N ASP A 31 5.20 2.51 -16.20
CA ASP A 31 5.48 3.64 -17.11
C ASP A 31 4.23 4.50 -17.37
N GLY A 32 3.09 4.18 -16.75
CA GLY A 32 1.80 4.79 -17.09
C GLY A 32 0.76 4.71 -15.98
N LEU A 33 -0.47 4.31 -16.33
CA LEU A 33 -1.60 4.37 -15.40
C LEU A 33 -1.42 3.37 -14.26
N GLU A 34 -1.52 3.87 -13.03
CA GLU A 34 -1.40 3.11 -11.79
C GLU A 34 -2.76 3.01 -11.09
N SER A 35 -2.98 1.88 -10.41
CA SER A 35 -4.01 1.73 -9.39
C SER A 35 -3.39 1.10 -8.15
N ASP A 36 -3.87 1.49 -6.98
CA ASP A 36 -3.42 0.96 -5.71
C ASP A 36 -4.57 0.72 -4.75
N CYS A 37 -4.36 -0.19 -3.80
CA CYS A 37 -5.25 -0.40 -2.68
C CYS A 37 -4.46 -0.64 -1.39
N PHE A 38 -5.05 -0.20 -0.28
CA PHE A 38 -4.57 -0.48 1.07
C PHE A 38 -5.51 -1.47 1.75
N VAL A 39 -4.98 -2.61 2.17
CA VAL A 39 -5.71 -3.67 2.86
C VAL A 39 -5.23 -3.72 4.30
N HIS A 40 -6.14 -3.48 5.26
CA HIS A 40 -5.86 -3.63 6.68
C HIS A 40 -5.90 -5.11 7.07
N LEU A 41 -4.84 -5.61 7.72
CA LEU A 41 -4.72 -7.03 8.11
C LEU A 41 -5.16 -7.31 9.54
N GLY A 42 -5.66 -6.30 10.25
CA GLY A 42 -5.77 -6.32 11.70
C GLY A 42 -4.52 -5.73 12.35
N ASN A 43 -4.63 -5.38 13.64
CA ASN A 43 -3.58 -4.70 14.39
C ASN A 43 -3.16 -3.37 13.73
N GLN A 44 -1.85 -3.16 13.60
CA GLN A 44 -1.26 -2.00 12.96
C GLN A 44 -0.58 -2.38 11.62
N ASP A 45 -0.99 -3.51 11.03
CA ASP A 45 -0.38 -4.08 9.83
C ASP A 45 -1.26 -3.85 8.59
N PHE A 46 -0.62 -3.54 7.46
CA PHE A 46 -1.29 -3.20 6.21
C PHE A 46 -0.55 -3.79 5.01
N PHE A 47 -1.29 -4.22 3.99
CA PHE A 47 -0.74 -4.33 2.64
C PHE A 47 -1.05 -3.09 1.83
N HIS A 48 -0.07 -2.65 1.06
CA HIS A 48 -0.23 -1.77 -0.07
C HIS A 48 0.03 -2.58 -1.34
N VAL A 49 -1.01 -2.75 -2.13
CA VAL A 49 -0.94 -3.45 -3.40
C VAL A 49 -1.01 -2.39 -4.49
N LYS A 50 -0.03 -2.36 -5.38
CA LYS A 50 -0.01 -1.48 -6.55
C LYS A 50 0.06 -2.30 -7.81
N THR A 51 -0.60 -1.83 -8.85
CA THR A 51 -0.38 -2.33 -10.21
C THR A 51 -0.42 -1.17 -11.18
N GLY A 52 0.23 -1.32 -12.33
CA GLY A 52 0.21 -0.32 -13.37
C GLY A 52 0.69 -0.86 -14.70
N THR A 53 0.57 -0.03 -15.72
CA THR A 53 1.02 -0.37 -17.08
C THR A 53 2.53 -0.24 -17.22
N ASN A 54 3.17 -1.18 -17.91
CA ASN A 54 4.59 -1.16 -18.27
C ASN A 54 4.77 -1.41 -19.79
N TYR A 55 5.97 -1.21 -20.34
CA TYR A 55 6.29 -1.60 -21.71
C TYR A 55 6.22 -3.14 -21.90
N GLY A 56 5.02 -3.66 -22.17
CA GLY A 56 4.73 -5.11 -22.19
C GLY A 56 3.34 -5.50 -21.66
N PHE A 57 2.54 -4.53 -21.22
CA PHE A 57 1.24 -4.73 -20.56
C PHE A 57 0.20 -5.58 -21.30
N TYR A 58 0.43 -5.98 -22.56
CA TYR A 58 -0.50 -6.81 -23.32
C TYR A 58 -0.49 -8.29 -22.90
N LYS A 59 0.49 -8.74 -22.10
CA LYS A 59 0.63 -10.15 -21.69
C LYS A 59 0.93 -10.34 -20.21
N VAL A 60 1.74 -9.44 -19.64
CA VAL A 60 2.17 -9.52 -18.24
C VAL A 60 1.93 -8.18 -17.57
N GLN A 61 1.24 -8.18 -16.44
CA GLN A 61 1.08 -7.03 -15.58
C GLN A 61 1.78 -7.30 -14.25
N HIS A 62 2.52 -6.33 -13.73
CA HIS A 62 3.22 -6.49 -12.45
C HIS A 62 2.32 -6.03 -11.30
N ILE A 63 2.33 -6.78 -10.20
CA ILE A 63 1.80 -6.36 -8.92
C ILE A 63 2.96 -6.12 -7.96
N CYS A 64 3.02 -4.93 -7.37
CA CYS A 64 3.88 -4.64 -6.23
C CYS A 64 3.07 -4.84 -4.95
N ILE A 65 3.50 -5.74 -4.08
CA ILE A 65 2.88 -5.97 -2.77
C ILE A 65 3.87 -5.53 -1.71
N THR A 66 3.49 -4.55 -0.90
CA THR A 66 4.30 -4.07 0.22
C THR A 66 3.53 -4.18 1.52
N MET A 67 4.13 -4.86 2.49
CA MET A 67 3.61 -4.95 3.85
C MET A 67 4.22 -3.87 4.73
N PHE A 68 3.36 -3.11 5.39
CA PHE A 68 3.72 -2.10 6.36
C PHE A 68 3.22 -2.46 7.74
N GLN A 69 3.95 -1.98 8.75
CA GLN A 69 3.51 -1.98 10.13
C GLN A 69 3.65 -0.56 10.68
N ILE A 70 2.55 -0.04 11.23
CA ILE A 70 2.57 1.09 12.13
C ILE A 70 3.04 0.58 13.50
N PHE A 71 3.88 1.35 14.17
CA PHE A 71 4.34 1.05 15.53
C PHE A 71 4.62 2.35 16.27
N VAL A 72 4.71 2.29 17.60
CA VAL A 72 4.99 3.45 18.45
C VAL A 72 6.44 3.34 18.95
N GLN A 73 7.24 4.38 18.74
CA GLN A 73 8.59 4.50 19.31
C GLN A 73 8.52 4.71 20.83
N GLU A 74 9.65 4.53 21.51
CA GLU A 74 9.75 4.77 22.96
C GLU A 74 9.34 6.19 23.37
N ASP A 75 9.53 7.18 22.48
CA ASP A 75 9.13 8.58 22.71
C ASP A 75 7.65 8.88 22.38
N GLY A 76 6.84 7.85 22.10
CA GLY A 76 5.42 7.97 21.82
C GLY A 76 5.06 8.35 20.38
N ARG A 77 6.05 8.53 19.48
CA ARG A 77 5.76 8.84 18.08
C ARG A 77 5.32 7.60 17.30
N HIS A 78 4.24 7.75 16.54
CA HIS A 78 3.83 6.77 15.56
C HIS A 78 4.77 6.79 14.36
N MET A 79 5.28 5.61 14.02
CA MET A 79 6.16 5.35 12.89
C MET A 79 5.57 4.27 12.00
N ILE A 80 6.03 4.21 10.76
CA ILE A 80 5.72 3.14 9.82
C ILE A 80 7.03 2.49 9.38
N LYS A 81 7.06 1.17 9.24
CA LYS A 81 8.17 0.45 8.64
C LYS A 81 7.67 -0.51 7.57
N THR A 82 8.47 -0.68 6.52
CA THR A 82 8.27 -1.79 5.59
C THR A 82 8.74 -3.09 6.24
N LEU A 83 7.87 -4.08 6.29
CA LEU A 83 8.21 -5.44 6.72
C LEU A 83 8.65 -6.30 5.53
N HIS A 84 7.94 -6.17 4.41
CA HIS A 84 8.20 -6.92 3.19
C HIS A 84 7.79 -6.10 1.97
N SER A 85 8.50 -6.25 0.85
CA SER A 85 8.12 -5.64 -0.42
C SER A 85 8.55 -6.56 -1.55
N THR A 86 7.61 -6.91 -2.42
CA THR A 86 7.83 -7.82 -3.54
C THR A 86 7.14 -7.33 -4.81
N ILE A 87 7.67 -7.75 -5.95
CA ILE A 87 7.11 -7.48 -7.27
C ILE A 87 6.85 -8.84 -7.93
N LEU A 88 5.60 -9.08 -8.31
CA LEU A 88 5.16 -10.32 -8.91
C LEU A 88 4.66 -10.05 -10.34
N PRO A 89 5.21 -10.72 -11.36
CA PRO A 89 4.62 -10.71 -12.70
C PRO A 89 3.36 -11.60 -12.72
N ILE A 90 2.29 -11.13 -13.35
CA ILE A 90 1.05 -11.88 -13.52
C ILE A 90 0.73 -11.96 -15.01
N ASP A 91 0.57 -13.18 -15.51
CA ASP A 91 0.05 -13.42 -16.85
C ASP A 91 -1.42 -13.02 -16.91
N ILE A 92 -1.78 -12.17 -17.88
CA ILE A 92 -3.16 -11.79 -18.14
C ILE A 92 -3.61 -12.47 -19.43
N GLU A 93 -4.64 -13.31 -19.35
CA GLU A 93 -5.15 -14.08 -20.50
C GLU A 93 -5.76 -13.17 -21.60
N ALA A 94 -6.16 -11.96 -21.23
CA ALA A 94 -6.76 -10.98 -22.13
C ALA A 94 -5.84 -9.77 -22.35
N CYS A 95 -5.76 -9.28 -23.60
CA CYS A 95 -5.12 -8.01 -23.92
C CYS A 95 -5.80 -6.88 -23.14
N GLY A 96 -5.12 -6.31 -22.14
CA GLY A 96 -5.68 -5.22 -21.36
C GLY A 96 -4.92 -4.93 -20.08
N ARG A 97 -5.62 -4.34 -19.12
CA ARG A 97 -5.16 -4.10 -17.76
C ARG A 97 -6.25 -4.56 -16.81
N PHE A 98 -5.89 -5.09 -15.65
CA PHE A 98 -6.82 -5.11 -14.53
C PHE A 98 -6.51 -3.92 -13.61
N MET A 99 -7.57 -3.40 -13.01
CA MET A 99 -7.49 -2.40 -11.97
C MET A 99 -7.66 -3.11 -10.63
N LEU A 100 -6.94 -2.66 -9.61
CA LEU A 100 -7.23 -3.07 -8.25
C LEU A 100 -8.53 -2.38 -7.82
N THR A 101 -9.54 -3.16 -7.47
CA THR A 101 -10.78 -2.67 -6.88
C THR A 101 -10.71 -2.76 -5.36
N PHE A 102 -11.32 -1.78 -4.68
CA PHE A 102 -11.43 -1.76 -3.23
C PHE A 102 -12.45 -2.79 -2.77
N ASP A 103 -12.04 -4.04 -2.62
CA ASP A 103 -12.87 -5.05 -1.97
C ASP A 103 -12.44 -5.17 -0.51
N PHE A 104 -13.16 -4.45 0.35
CA PHE A 104 -13.14 -4.73 1.78
C PHE A 104 -13.69 -6.14 1.97
N THR A 105 -12.83 -7.13 2.17
CA THR A 105 -13.26 -8.38 2.79
C THR A 105 -13.56 -8.07 4.25
N PRO A 106 -14.83 -8.19 4.71
CA PRO A 106 -15.21 -7.88 6.08
C PRO A 106 -14.48 -8.73 7.13
#